data_AF-A0A6J3LWL7-F1
#
_entry.id   AF-A0A6J3LWL7-F1
#
_cell.length_a   1.000
_cell.length_b   1.000
_cell.length_c   1.000
_cell.angle_alpha   90.00
_cell.angle_beta   90.00
_cell.angle_gamma   90.00
#
_symmetry.space_group_name_H-M   'P 1'
#
loop_
_entity.id
_entity.type
_entity.pdbx_description
1 polymer ?
#
loop_
_entity_poly.entity_id
_entity_poly.type
_entity_poly.pdbx_seq_one_letter_code
_entity_poly.pdbx_strand_id
1 'polypeptide(L)'
;MRLLNVDTFSFTEYFGTIPPPYAIASHRWTAGAEAMWEDVYETKRTDTAGYRKVQGFVAYMRTHLPLVKWLWVDTCCIKQHADRELSEAINSMFQWYRNAEVCLAYLEDVPTVSDMAAFEQSVWFRRGWTLQELLAPGVVIFLSND
;
A
#
# COMPACT_ATOMS: atom_id res chain seq x y z
N MET A 1 -10.84 -1.86 9.21
CA MET A 1 -10.06 -1.58 7.98
C MET A 1 -10.69 -2.31 6.80
N ARG A 2 -10.40 -1.92 5.56
CA ARG A 2 -10.72 -2.69 4.35
C ARG A 2 -9.43 -3.25 3.76
N LEU A 3 -9.47 -4.44 3.20
CA LEU A 3 -8.32 -5.10 2.58
C LEU A 3 -8.68 -5.59 1.18
N LEU A 4 -7.72 -5.53 0.26
CA LEU A 4 -7.81 -6.09 -1.08
C LEU A 4 -7.30 -7.53 -1.05
N ASN A 5 -8.12 -8.48 -1.51
CA ASN A 5 -7.69 -9.86 -1.68
C ASN A 5 -6.79 -9.96 -2.92
N VAL A 6 -5.57 -10.47 -2.74
CA VAL A 6 -4.59 -10.52 -3.85
C VAL A 6 -4.96 -11.56 -4.90
N ASP A 7 -5.74 -12.58 -4.60
CA ASP A 7 -6.10 -13.65 -5.55
C ASP A 7 -7.33 -13.26 -6.38
N THR A 8 -8.35 -12.67 -5.74
CA THR A 8 -9.62 -12.29 -6.40
C THR A 8 -9.70 -10.84 -6.83
N PHE A 9 -8.77 -9.98 -6.37
CA PHE A 9 -8.79 -8.53 -6.60
C PHE A 9 -10.07 -7.84 -6.09
N SER A 10 -10.68 -8.39 -5.03
CA SER A 10 -11.90 -7.86 -4.42
C SER A 10 -11.66 -7.35 -3.00
N PHE A 11 -12.40 -6.32 -2.60
CA PHE A 11 -12.31 -5.78 -1.24
C PHE A 11 -13.08 -6.63 -0.21
N THR A 12 -12.59 -6.66 1.01
CA THR A 12 -13.29 -7.20 2.19
C THR A 12 -13.10 -6.27 3.38
N GLU A 13 -14.16 -6.06 4.15
CA GLU A 13 -14.17 -5.16 5.30
C GLU A 13 -13.99 -5.94 6.61
N TYR A 14 -13.10 -5.43 7.46
CA TYR A 14 -12.73 -5.95 8.77
C TYR A 14 -12.86 -4.82 9.81
N PHE A 15 -14.07 -4.26 9.95
CA PHE A 15 -14.36 -3.25 10.98
C PHE A 15 -14.83 -3.95 12.25
N GLY A 16 -14.18 -3.67 13.38
CA GLY A 16 -14.51 -4.28 14.67
C GLY A 16 -14.13 -5.77 14.80
N THR A 17 -13.38 -6.32 13.83
CA THR A 17 -12.89 -7.71 13.84
C THR A 17 -11.37 -7.74 13.70
N ILE A 18 -10.76 -8.86 14.08
CA ILE A 18 -9.32 -9.09 13.86
C ILE A 18 -9.13 -9.41 12.37
N PRO A 19 -8.33 -8.61 11.62
CA PRO A 19 -8.06 -8.90 10.22
C PRO A 19 -7.17 -10.14 10.09
N PRO A 20 -7.24 -10.88 8.96
CA PRO A 20 -6.27 -11.91 8.62
C PRO A 20 -4.88 -11.28 8.36
N PRO A 21 -3.79 -12.07 8.31
CA PRO A 21 -2.47 -11.57 7.94
C PRO A 21 -2.47 -10.80 6.61
N TYR A 22 -1.84 -9.63 6.60
CA TYR A 22 -1.85 -8.71 5.46
C TYR A 22 -0.50 -8.00 5.29
N ALA A 23 -0.24 -7.58 4.05
CA ALA A 23 0.82 -6.65 3.72
C ALA A 23 0.26 -5.24 3.57
N ILE A 24 1.11 -4.24 3.75
CA ILE A 24 0.80 -2.84 3.40
C ILE A 24 1.66 -2.43 2.22
N ALA A 25 1.07 -1.74 1.24
CA ALA A 25 1.80 -0.96 0.26
C ALA A 25 2.01 0.47 0.80
N SER A 26 3.28 0.85 0.94
CA SER A 26 3.69 2.23 1.11
C SER A 26 4.24 2.73 -0.22
N HIS A 27 3.73 3.86 -0.70
CA HIS A 27 4.17 4.45 -1.96
C HIS A 27 4.01 5.95 -1.96
N ARG A 28 4.65 6.62 -2.93
CA ARG A 28 4.33 8.02 -3.24
C ARG A 28 3.04 8.10 -4.04
N TRP A 29 2.17 9.02 -3.61
CA TRP A 29 1.03 9.42 -4.41
C TRP A 29 1.50 10.29 -5.56
N THR A 30 1.18 9.89 -6.78
CA THR A 30 1.34 10.71 -7.97
C THR A 30 -0.01 11.37 -8.27
N ALA A 31 -0.05 12.70 -8.19
CA ALA A 31 -1.29 13.47 -8.29
C ALA A 31 -2.07 13.12 -9.57
N GLY A 32 -3.35 12.77 -9.41
CA GLY A 32 -4.24 12.38 -10.51
C GLY A 32 -3.98 10.99 -11.10
N ALA A 33 -2.95 10.29 -10.64
CA ALA A 33 -2.54 9.00 -11.17
C ALA A 33 -2.85 7.82 -10.26
N GLU A 34 -3.11 8.04 -8.96
CA GLU A 34 -3.41 6.97 -8.00
C GLU A 34 -4.77 6.30 -8.26
N ALA A 35 -4.83 4.99 -7.99
CA ALA A 35 -6.07 4.25 -8.00
C ALA A 35 -6.83 4.49 -6.70
N MET A 36 -8.05 5.00 -6.85
CA MET A 36 -8.98 5.17 -5.73
C MET A 36 -9.83 3.91 -5.52
N TRP A 37 -10.63 3.91 -4.45
CA TRP A 37 -11.51 2.79 -4.13
C TRP A 37 -12.44 2.44 -5.30
N GLU A 38 -13.06 3.45 -5.93
CA GLU A 38 -13.99 3.31 -7.05
C GLU A 38 -13.32 2.68 -8.27
N ASP A 39 -12.06 3.04 -8.55
CA ASP A 39 -11.31 2.52 -9.70
C ASP A 39 -11.13 0.99 -9.58
N VAL A 40 -10.74 0.53 -8.39
CA VAL A 40 -10.53 -0.90 -8.11
C VAL A 40 -11.86 -1.64 -8.00
N TYR A 41 -12.84 -1.08 -7.28
CA TYR A 41 -14.12 -1.73 -7.03
C TYR A 41 -14.96 -1.90 -8.31
N GLU A 42 -14.98 -0.88 -9.17
CA GLU A 42 -15.76 -0.89 -10.42
C GLU A 42 -14.94 -1.38 -11.62
N THR A 43 -13.67 -1.76 -11.42
CA THR A 43 -12.73 -2.15 -12.48
C THR A 43 -12.63 -1.08 -13.59
N LYS A 44 -12.45 0.18 -13.17
CA LYS A 44 -12.30 1.34 -14.06
C LYS A 44 -10.85 1.82 -14.07
N ARG A 45 -10.49 2.58 -15.12
CA ARG A 45 -9.18 3.23 -15.23
C ARG A 45 -7.99 2.26 -15.05
N THR A 46 -8.16 1.03 -15.53
CA THR A 46 -7.20 -0.07 -15.36
C THR A 46 -5.87 0.17 -16.09
N ASP A 47 -5.86 1.11 -17.04
CA ASP A 47 -4.72 1.58 -17.81
C ASP A 47 -3.95 2.73 -17.14
N THR A 48 -4.36 3.20 -15.96
CA THR A 48 -3.66 4.25 -15.22
C THR A 48 -2.45 3.73 -14.46
N ALA A 49 -1.49 4.62 -14.19
CA ALA A 49 -0.28 4.28 -13.45
C ALA A 49 -0.58 3.75 -12.05
N GLY A 50 -1.52 4.34 -11.31
CA GLY A 50 -1.91 3.90 -9.97
C GLY A 50 -2.57 2.53 -9.97
N TYR A 51 -3.43 2.23 -10.95
CA TYR A 51 -4.01 0.89 -11.04
C TYR A 51 -2.94 -0.17 -11.32
N ARG A 52 -2.02 0.13 -12.25
CA ARG A 52 -0.84 -0.73 -12.52
C ARG A 52 0.04 -0.88 -11.29
N LYS A 53 0.21 0.16 -10.47
CA LYS A 53 0.95 0.12 -9.21
C LYS A 53 0.33 -0.88 -8.23
N VAL A 54 -1.00 -0.84 -8.05
CA VAL A 54 -1.73 -1.83 -7.23
C VAL A 54 -1.56 -3.24 -7.80
N GLN A 55 -1.66 -3.42 -9.12
CA GLN A 55 -1.40 -4.71 -9.77
C GLN A 55 0.05 -5.20 -9.56
N GLY A 56 1.02 -4.29 -9.60
CA GLY A 56 2.43 -4.58 -9.33
C GLY A 56 2.64 -5.14 -7.93
N PHE A 57 2.06 -4.49 -6.91
CA PHE A 57 2.08 -5.01 -5.54
C PHE A 57 1.43 -6.39 -5.43
N VAL A 58 0.28 -6.59 -6.05
CA VAL A 58 -0.41 -7.90 -6.07
C VAL A 58 0.45 -8.97 -6.75
N ALA A 59 1.09 -8.66 -7.88
CA ALA A 59 1.96 -9.58 -8.58
C ALA A 59 3.21 -9.94 -7.75
N TYR A 60 3.82 -8.94 -7.11
CA TYR A 60 4.95 -9.13 -6.20
C TYR A 60 4.56 -10.05 -5.02
N MET A 61 3.43 -9.77 -4.36
CA MET A 61 2.95 -10.58 -3.24
C MET A 61 2.66 -12.03 -3.64
N ARG A 62 1.99 -12.25 -4.78
CA ARG A 62 1.72 -13.60 -5.27
C ARG A 62 2.99 -14.42 -5.50
N THR A 63 4.08 -13.75 -5.89
CA THR A 63 5.36 -14.38 -6.21
C THR A 63 6.22 -14.60 -4.97
N HIS A 64 6.30 -13.59 -4.10
CA HIS A 64 7.29 -13.55 -3.02
C HIS A 64 6.70 -13.75 -1.62
N LEU A 65 5.39 -13.61 -1.45
CA LEU A 65 4.68 -13.67 -0.18
C LEU A 65 3.44 -14.59 -0.27
N PRO A 66 3.59 -15.87 -0.69
CA PRO A 66 2.46 -16.75 -1.03
C PRO A 66 1.50 -17.03 0.13
N LEU A 67 1.93 -16.80 1.37
CA LEU A 67 1.12 -16.98 2.59
C LEU A 67 0.30 -15.73 2.96
N VAL A 68 0.61 -14.56 2.40
CA VAL A 68 -0.08 -13.30 2.69
C VAL A 68 -1.04 -12.98 1.55
N LYS A 69 -2.35 -13.07 1.83
CA LYS A 69 -3.41 -12.96 0.80
C LYS A 69 -4.13 -11.62 0.77
N TRP A 70 -3.75 -10.72 1.65
CA TRP A 70 -4.45 -9.46 1.85
C TRP A 70 -3.48 -8.29 1.74
N LEU A 71 -3.87 -7.30 0.96
CA LEU A 71 -3.12 -6.08 0.74
C LEU A 71 -3.92 -4.89 1.26
N TRP A 72 -3.27 -4.01 1.99
CA TRP A 72 -3.79 -2.70 2.32
C TRP A 72 -3.03 -1.63 1.53
N VAL A 73 -3.77 -0.71 0.91
CA VAL A 73 -3.24 0.46 0.20
C VAL A 73 -4.07 1.66 0.62
N ASP A 74 -3.45 2.74 1.09
CA ASP A 74 -4.15 3.90 1.64
C ASP A 74 -5.11 4.56 0.62
N THR A 75 -4.77 4.57 -0.67
CA THR A 75 -5.58 5.19 -1.72
C THR A 75 -6.88 4.46 -2.04
N CYS A 76 -6.85 3.13 -2.07
CA CYS A 76 -8.01 2.33 -2.50
C CYS A 76 -8.64 1.48 -1.38
N CYS A 77 -7.99 1.33 -0.23
CA CYS A 77 -8.58 0.67 0.95
C CYS A 77 -9.28 1.66 1.90
N ILE A 78 -9.05 2.96 1.77
CA ILE A 78 -9.79 4.00 2.51
C ILE A 78 -10.71 4.73 1.54
N LYS A 79 -12.00 4.85 1.88
CA LYS A 79 -12.89 5.79 1.18
C LYS A 79 -12.57 7.21 1.64
N GLN A 80 -11.68 7.87 0.91
CA GLN A 80 -11.18 9.21 1.28
C GLN A 80 -12.27 10.28 1.34
N HIS A 81 -13.38 10.09 0.62
CA HIS A 81 -14.54 10.98 0.62
C HIS A 81 -15.53 10.76 1.78
N ALA A 82 -15.29 9.76 2.64
CA ALA A 82 -16.10 9.49 3.82
C ALA A 82 -15.36 9.98 5.07
N ASP A 83 -15.71 11.17 5.57
CA ASP A 83 -15.04 11.85 6.70
C ASP A 83 -14.85 10.95 7.93
N ARG A 84 -15.85 10.11 8.22
CA ARG A 84 -15.78 9.14 9.32
C ARG A 84 -14.72 8.07 9.08
N GLU A 85 -14.67 7.49 7.89
CA GLU A 85 -13.72 6.43 7.53
C GLU A 85 -12.29 6.98 7.49
N LEU A 86 -12.11 8.19 6.94
CA LEU A 86 -10.82 8.87 6.90
C LEU A 86 -10.31 9.17 8.31
N SER A 87 -11.16 9.70 9.19
CA SER A 87 -10.80 9.99 10.58
C SER A 87 -10.44 8.73 11.35
N GLU A 88 -11.21 7.65 11.19
CA GLU A 88 -10.91 6.35 11.81
C GLU A 88 -9.60 5.78 11.29
N ALA A 89 -9.34 5.89 9.98
CA ALA A 89 -8.11 5.44 9.37
C ALA A 89 -6.89 6.18 9.91
N ILE A 90 -6.94 7.51 10.00
CA ILE A 90 -5.84 8.33 10.57
C ILE A 90 -5.52 7.88 11.99
N ASN A 91 -6.54 7.68 12.84
CA ASN A 91 -6.34 7.27 14.22
C ASN A 91 -5.86 5.82 14.39
N SER A 92 -6.06 4.98 13.37
CA SER A 92 -5.73 3.55 13.41
C SER A 92 -4.48 3.19 12.60
N MET A 93 -3.99 4.09 11.76
CA MET A 93 -2.97 3.80 10.74
C MET A 93 -1.69 3.24 11.35
N PHE A 94 -1.17 3.85 12.42
CA PHE A 94 0.03 3.34 13.11
C PHE A 94 -0.15 1.89 13.57
N GLN A 95 -1.31 1.56 14.14
CA GLN A 95 -1.63 0.19 14.56
C GLN A 95 -1.73 -0.75 13.35
N TRP A 96 -2.26 -0.28 12.23
CA TRP A 96 -2.35 -1.07 11.00
C TRP A 96 -0.97 -1.33 10.41
N TYR A 97 -0.06 -0.35 10.40
CA TYR A 97 1.34 -0.57 10.01
C TYR A 97 2.04 -1.55 10.94
N ARG A 98 1.88 -1.39 12.26
CA ARG A 98 2.50 -2.27 13.26
C ARG A 98 2.05 -3.73 13.17
N ASN A 99 0.79 -3.96 12.84
CA ASN A 99 0.21 -5.30 12.81
C ASN A 99 0.32 -5.98 11.43
N ALA A 100 0.87 -5.30 10.42
CA ALA A 100 1.10 -5.91 9.12
C ALA A 100 2.27 -6.91 9.19
N GLU A 101 2.20 -7.96 8.37
CA GLU A 101 3.30 -8.93 8.22
C GLU A 101 4.52 -8.27 7.58
N VAL A 102 4.28 -7.35 6.65
CA VAL A 102 5.30 -6.62 5.91
C VAL A 102 4.76 -5.32 5.33
N CYS A 103 5.61 -4.30 5.32
CA CYS A 103 5.41 -3.07 4.56
C CYS A 103 6.26 -3.11 3.28
N LEU A 104 5.60 -3.07 2.12
CA LEU A 104 6.24 -2.97 0.81
C LEU A 104 6.36 -1.49 0.45
N ALA A 105 7.54 -0.91 0.62
CA ALA A 105 7.83 0.49 0.33
C ALA A 105 8.35 0.64 -1.11
N TYR A 106 7.48 1.11 -2.01
CA TYR A 106 7.85 1.33 -3.41
C TYR A 106 8.46 2.72 -3.64
N LEU A 107 9.69 2.71 -4.13
CA LEU A 107 10.53 3.87 -4.40
C LEU A 107 10.57 4.13 -5.91
N GLU A 108 9.54 4.81 -6.41
CA GLU A 108 9.38 5.09 -7.85
C GLU A 108 10.56 5.88 -8.46
N ASP A 109 11.24 6.70 -7.64
CA ASP A 109 12.39 7.50 -8.03
C ASP A 109 13.75 6.78 -7.92
N VAL A 110 13.74 5.50 -7.52
CA VAL A 110 14.93 4.65 -7.43
C VAL A 110 14.91 3.67 -8.60
N PRO A 111 15.81 3.80 -9.59
CA PRO A 111 15.80 2.95 -10.79
C PRO A 111 16.05 1.48 -10.47
N THR A 112 16.91 1.19 -9.50
CA THR A 112 17.26 -0.17 -9.08
C THR A 112 17.74 -0.15 -7.63
N VAL A 113 17.46 -1.20 -6.86
CA VAL A 113 17.93 -1.36 -5.48
C VAL A 113 19.46 -1.33 -5.33
N SER A 114 20.20 -1.55 -6.43
CA SER A 114 21.67 -1.49 -6.43
C SER A 114 22.20 -0.05 -6.45
N ASP A 115 21.38 0.94 -6.81
CA ASP A 115 21.73 2.35 -6.78
C ASP A 115 21.48 2.93 -5.38
N MET A 116 22.43 2.70 -4.49
CA MET A 116 22.38 3.19 -3.11
C MET A 116 22.30 4.72 -3.03
N ALA A 117 22.90 5.44 -3.98
CA ALA A 117 22.85 6.90 -3.99
C ALA A 117 21.43 7.41 -4.29
N ALA A 118 20.73 6.78 -5.24
CA ALA A 118 19.32 7.06 -5.50
C ALA A 118 18.44 6.66 -4.31
N PHE A 119 18.69 5.49 -3.70
CA PHE A 119 17.97 5.02 -2.53
C PHE A 119 18.03 6.04 -1.38
N GLU A 120 19.23 6.45 -0.96
CA GLU A 120 19.43 7.40 0.14
C GLU A 120 18.78 8.76 -0.13
N GLN A 121 18.70 9.16 -1.39
CA GLN A 121 18.12 10.44 -1.80
C GLN A 121 16.62 10.38 -2.09
N SER A 122 16.02 9.18 -2.02
CA SER A 122 14.63 8.99 -2.44
C SER A 122 13.67 9.95 -1.76
N VAL A 123 12.76 10.50 -2.55
CA VAL A 123 11.69 11.39 -2.08
C VAL A 123 10.73 10.72 -1.12
N TRP A 124 10.77 9.38 -1.01
CA TRP A 124 10.03 8.62 -0.01
C TRP A 124 10.48 8.99 1.41
N PHE A 125 11.78 9.10 1.67
CA PHE A 125 12.33 9.45 2.99
C PHE A 125 11.99 10.87 3.47
N ARG A 126 11.49 11.72 2.58
CA ARG A 126 11.23 13.15 2.85
C ARG A 126 9.77 13.46 3.21
N ARG A 127 8.89 12.47 3.41
CA ARG A 127 7.48 12.72 3.77
C ARG A 127 7.25 12.60 5.27
N GLY A 128 6.30 13.39 5.78
CA GLY A 128 5.91 13.35 7.19
C GLY A 128 5.31 12.01 7.65
N TRP A 129 4.65 11.28 6.75
CA TRP A 129 4.05 9.97 7.06
C TRP A 129 5.04 8.81 7.05
N THR A 130 6.12 8.92 6.27
CA THR A 130 7.15 7.88 6.10
C THR A 130 7.70 7.34 7.41
N LEU A 131 7.80 8.18 8.43
CA LEU A 131 8.30 7.76 9.73
C LEU A 131 7.45 6.64 10.34
N GLN A 132 6.12 6.72 10.23
CA GLN A 132 5.23 5.66 10.72
C GLN A 132 5.31 4.42 9.83
N GLU A 133 5.37 4.63 8.52
CA GLU A 133 5.47 3.55 7.51
C GLU A 133 6.78 2.76 7.65
N LEU A 134 7.83 3.39 8.16
CA LEU A 134 9.14 2.80 8.41
C LEU A 134 9.28 2.18 9.81
N LEU A 135 8.79 2.85 10.86
CA LEU A 135 9.05 2.45 12.25
C LEU A 135 7.98 1.53 12.84
N ALA A 136 6.74 1.61 12.37
CA ALA A 136 5.67 0.81 12.96
C ALA A 136 5.75 -0.67 12.55
N PRO A 137 5.93 -1.03 11.26
CA PRO A 137 6.01 -2.44 10.84
C PRO A 137 7.23 -3.15 11.41
N GLY A 138 7.11 -4.45 11.68
CA GLY A 138 8.25 -5.28 12.05
C GLY A 138 9.22 -5.56 10.90
N VAL A 139 8.74 -5.50 9.66
CA VAL A 139 9.51 -5.76 8.43
C VAL A 139 9.13 -4.74 7.35
N VAL A 140 10.14 -4.14 6.74
CA VAL A 140 10.01 -3.26 5.58
C VAL A 140 10.84 -3.82 4.43
N ILE A 141 10.22 -4.00 3.26
CA ILE A 141 10.90 -4.37 2.02
C ILE A 141 10.81 -3.18 1.07
N PHE A 142 11.97 -2.67 0.66
CA PHE A 142 12.05 -1.62 -0.34
C PHE A 142 12.03 -2.21 -1.75
N LEU A 143 11.20 -1.64 -2.62
CA LEU A 143 11.04 -2.03 -4.01
C LEU A 143 11.45 -0.84 -4.90
N SER A 144 12.27 -1.09 -5.91
CA SER A 144 12.66 -0.12 -6.95
C SER A 144 11.81 -0.29 -8.21
N ASN A 145 12.05 0.56 -9.21
CA ASN A 145 11.29 0.65 -10.45
C ASN A 145 11.70 -0.38 -11.54
N ASP A 146 12.62 -1.32 -11.27
CA ASP A 146 13.10 -2.36 -12.21
C ASP A 146 12.36 -3.71 -12.13
#